data_AF-M0JFY6-F1
#
_entry.id   AF-M0JFY6-F1
#
_cell.length_a   1.000
_cell.length_b   1.000
_cell.length_c   1.000
_cell.angle_alpha   90.00
_cell.angle_beta   90.00
_cell.angle_gamma   90.00
#
_symmetry.space_group_name_H-M   'P 1'
#
loop_
_entity.id
_entity.type
_entity.pdbx_description
1 polymer ?
#
loop_
_entity_poly.entity_id
_entity_poly.type
_entity_poly.pdbx_seq_one_letter_code
_entity_poly.pdbx_strand_id
1 'polypeptide(L)'
;MVLLSESFPDRGIAVRIVVDDAADGYRFRVEYTPLSGGVVTDEWAVFGGSVGYDASVFATDTAARAFVERVRTNSHDDVLAELAVDTE
;
A
#
# COMPACT_ATOMS: atom_id res chain seq x y z
N MET A 1 -12.22 -6.59 0.63
CA MET A 1 -11.76 -7.54 -0.42
C MET A 1 -10.39 -7.10 -0.91
N VAL A 2 -9.40 -7.99 -1.09
CA VAL A 2 -8.11 -7.60 -1.69
C VAL A 2 -8.20 -7.66 -3.22
N LEU A 3 -7.79 -6.59 -3.90
CA LEU A 3 -7.76 -6.50 -5.37
C LEU A 3 -6.39 -6.75 -5.97
N LEU A 4 -5.34 -6.40 -5.24
CA LEU A 4 -3.96 -6.47 -5.68
C LEU A 4 -3.07 -6.67 -4.45
N SER A 5 -2.10 -7.57 -4.52
CA SER A 5 -1.01 -7.66 -3.54
C SER A 5 0.30 -7.90 -4.30
N GLU A 6 1.30 -7.07 -4.01
CA GLU A 6 2.60 -7.12 -4.66
C GLU A 6 3.73 -6.83 -3.68
N SER A 7 4.84 -7.55 -3.85
CA SER A 7 6.07 -7.34 -3.09
C SER A 7 7.19 -6.97 -4.04
N PHE A 8 7.97 -5.95 -3.69
CA PHE A 8 9.17 -5.51 -4.38
C PHE A 8 10.38 -5.77 -3.48
N PRO A 9 10.92 -7.00 -3.47
CA PRO A 9 12.00 -7.41 -2.58
C PRO A 9 13.27 -6.58 -2.80
N ASP A 10 13.59 -6.26 -4.05
CA ASP A 10 14.75 -5.42 -4.44
C ASP A 10 14.65 -3.99 -3.89
N ARG A 11 13.42 -3.54 -3.58
CA ARG A 11 13.14 -2.22 -3.03
C ARG A 11 12.79 -2.25 -1.55
N GLY A 12 12.72 -3.44 -0.94
CA GLY A 12 12.34 -3.61 0.45
C GLY A 12 10.93 -3.09 0.76
N ILE A 13 9.95 -3.29 -0.13
CA ILE A 13 8.56 -2.86 0.11
C ILE A 13 7.54 -3.91 -0.30
N ALA A 14 6.38 -3.86 0.32
CA ALA A 14 5.18 -4.53 -0.14
C ALA A 14 4.02 -3.53 -0.20
N VAL A 15 3.15 -3.70 -1.19
CA VAL A 15 1.94 -2.90 -1.37
C VAL A 15 0.73 -3.79 -1.66
N ARG A 16 -0.44 -3.42 -1.15
CA ARG A 16 -1.69 -4.07 -1.53
C ARG A 16 -2.84 -3.10 -1.62
N ILE A 17 -3.83 -3.41 -2.46
CA ILE A 17 -5.08 -2.67 -2.58
C ILE A 17 -6.19 -3.48 -1.92
N VAL A 18 -6.82 -2.89 -0.92
CA VAL A 18 -7.98 -3.41 -0.21
C VAL A 18 -9.19 -2.56 -0.54
N VAL A 19 -10.29 -3.21 -0.93
CA VAL A 19 -11.60 -2.58 -1.06
C VAL A 19 -12.34 -2.76 0.24
N ASP A 20 -12.65 -1.64 0.87
CA ASP A 20 -13.59 -1.53 1.97
C ASP A 20 -14.97 -1.17 1.43
N ASP A 21 -15.98 -1.88 1.92
CA ASP A 21 -17.38 -1.50 1.74
C ASP A 21 -17.68 -0.43 2.79
N ALA A 22 -17.75 0.83 2.37
CA ALA A 22 -18.12 1.93 3.24
C ALA A 22 -19.60 2.31 2.99
N ALA A 23 -20.22 2.96 3.97
CA ALA A 23 -21.62 3.37 3.89
C ALA A 23 -21.94 4.28 2.66
N ASP A 24 -20.92 4.97 2.14
CA ASP A 24 -21.00 5.87 0.97
C ASP A 24 -20.45 5.25 -0.33
N GLY A 25 -20.22 3.93 -0.36
CA GLY A 25 -19.71 3.17 -1.51
C GLY A 25 -18.34 2.53 -1.28
N TYR A 26 -17.75 1.99 -2.36
CA TYR A 26 -16.46 1.31 -2.28
C TYR A 26 -15.32 2.30 -2.05
N ARG A 27 -14.52 2.06 -1.00
CA ARG A 27 -13.27 2.77 -0.73
C ARG A 27 -12.10 1.85 -1.03
N PHE A 28 -11.11 2.36 -1.72
CA PHE A 28 -9.92 1.62 -2.12
C PHE A 28 -8.76 2.07 -1.24
N ARG A 29 -8.41 1.26 -0.24
CA ARG A 29 -7.26 1.48 0.63
C ARG A 29 -6.02 0.85 0.01
N VAL A 30 -4.99 1.64 -0.25
CA VAL A 30 -3.66 1.13 -0.58
C VAL A 30 -2.87 1.05 0.70
N GLU A 31 -2.47 -0.14 1.09
CA GLU A 31 -1.63 -0.39 2.26
C GLU A 31 -0.18 -0.60 1.82
N TYR A 32 0.75 -0.02 2.56
CA TYR A 32 2.17 0.04 2.26
C TYR A 32 2.98 -0.42 3.48
N THR A 33 3.88 -1.37 3.27
CA THR A 33 4.74 -1.89 4.35
C THR A 33 6.21 -1.89 3.94
N PRO A 34 7.10 -1.25 4.72
CA PRO A 34 8.55 -1.41 4.58
C PRO A 34 8.98 -2.82 5.00
N LEU A 35 9.74 -3.51 4.13
CA LEU A 35 10.33 -4.82 4.39
C LEU A 35 11.79 -4.65 4.81
N SER A 36 12.09 -4.90 6.08
CA SER A 36 13.49 -5.03 6.53
C SER A 36 14.09 -6.33 5.98
N GLY A 37 14.93 -6.22 4.94
CA GLY A 37 15.62 -7.36 4.34
C GLY A 37 14.92 -7.98 3.12
N GLY A 38 13.88 -7.35 2.59
CA GLY A 38 13.30 -7.70 1.28
C GLY A 38 12.50 -9.01 1.21
N VAL A 39 12.37 -9.77 2.29
CA VAL A 39 11.62 -11.03 2.28
C VAL A 39 10.24 -10.85 2.92
N VAL A 40 9.19 -11.01 2.11
CA VAL A 40 7.83 -11.23 2.63
C VAL A 40 7.72 -12.70 3.03
N THR A 41 7.81 -12.98 4.32
CA THR A 41 7.66 -14.35 4.85
C THR A 41 6.20 -14.74 5.04
N ASP A 42 5.31 -13.77 5.29
CA ASP A 42 3.88 -14.01 5.50
C ASP A 42 3.06 -12.73 5.24
N GLU A 43 1.97 -12.81 4.48
CA GLU A 43 1.16 -11.65 4.10
C GLU A 43 0.48 -10.99 5.33
N TRP A 44 0.15 -11.80 6.34
CA TRP A 44 -0.40 -11.36 7.63
C TRP A 44 0.64 -10.72 8.55
N ALA A 45 1.92 -11.03 8.36
CA ALA A 45 3.00 -10.38 9.10
C ALA A 45 3.25 -8.96 8.56
N VAL A 46 3.02 -8.76 7.26
CA VAL A 46 3.31 -7.51 6.53
C VAL A 46 2.14 -6.53 6.61
N PHE A 47 0.90 -6.99 6.42
CA PHE A 47 -0.27 -6.12 6.40
C PHE A 47 -1.29 -6.55 7.47
N GLY A 48 -1.60 -5.65 8.42
CA GLY A 48 -2.44 -5.97 9.58
C GLY A 48 -1.69 -6.61 10.76
N GLY A 49 -0.38 -6.86 10.62
CA GLY A 49 0.50 -7.40 11.66
C GLY A 49 1.23 -6.33 12.48
N SER A 50 2.19 -6.73 13.31
CA SER A 50 3.01 -5.82 14.14
C SER A 50 3.99 -4.97 13.35
N VAL A 51 4.18 -5.26 12.06
CA VAL A 51 4.94 -4.43 11.13
C VAL A 51 4.03 -3.26 10.77
N GLY A 52 4.35 -2.07 11.26
CA GLY A 52 3.59 -0.86 10.96
C GLY A 52 3.46 -0.69 9.44
N TYR A 53 2.24 -0.46 8.99
CA TYR A 53 1.94 -0.18 7.60
C TYR A 53 1.21 1.15 7.51
N ASP A 54 1.56 1.93 6.50
CA ASP A 54 0.86 3.16 6.15
C ASP A 54 -0.24 2.83 5.16
N ALA A 55 -1.30 3.64 5.15
CA ALA A 55 -2.42 3.41 4.26
C ALA A 55 -2.99 4.71 3.69
N SER A 56 -3.22 4.73 2.39
CA SER A 56 -3.92 5.82 1.69
C SER A 56 -5.27 5.34 1.19
N VAL A 57 -6.33 6.13 1.37
CA VAL A 57 -7.68 5.77 0.97
C VAL A 57 -8.12 6.57 -0.25
N PHE A 58 -8.59 5.87 -1.28
CA PHE A 58 -9.05 6.44 -2.54
C PHE A 58 -10.52 6.15 -2.78
N ALA A 59 -11.19 7.05 -3.50
CA ALA A 59 -12.59 6.88 -3.89
C ALA A 59 -12.78 5.98 -5.13
N THR A 60 -11.71 5.71 -5.88
CA THR A 60 -11.79 4.91 -7.12
C THR A 60 -10.60 3.95 -7.27
N ASP A 61 -10.84 2.80 -7.93
CA ASP A 61 -9.81 1.83 -8.29
C ASP A 61 -8.69 2.45 -9.12
N THR A 62 -9.05 3.29 -10.09
CA THR A 62 -8.09 3.97 -10.97
C THR A 62 -7.09 4.83 -10.18
N ALA A 63 -7.56 5.56 -9.16
CA ALA A 63 -6.69 6.38 -8.32
C ALA A 63 -5.77 5.51 -7.44
N ALA A 64 -6.30 4.43 -6.86
CA ALA A 64 -5.52 3.48 -6.08
C ALA A 64 -4.42 2.80 -6.93
N ARG A 65 -4.76 2.36 -8.15
CA ARG A 65 -3.79 1.79 -9.10
C ARG A 65 -2.73 2.81 -9.54
N ALA A 66 -3.13 4.04 -9.82
CA ALA A 66 -2.19 5.10 -10.17
C ALA A 66 -1.18 5.36 -9.04
N PHE A 67 -1.62 5.31 -7.78
CA PHE A 67 -0.72 5.39 -6.63
C PHE A 67 0.25 4.22 -6.59
N VAL A 68 -0.22 2.98 -6.76
CA VAL A 68 0.66 1.79 -6.81
C VAL A 68 1.70 1.88 -7.95
N GLU A 69 1.31 2.39 -9.12
CA GLU A 69 2.26 2.64 -10.22
C GLU A 69 3.31 3.70 -9.87
N ARG A 70 2.95 4.73 -9.09
CA ARG A 70 3.94 5.67 -8.54
C ARG A 70 4.88 4.96 -7.58
N VAL A 71 4.37 4.10 -6.69
CA VAL A 71 5.20 3.27 -5.78
C VAL A 71 6.16 2.36 -6.56
N ARG A 72 5.71 1.80 -7.69
CA ARG A 72 6.56 1.01 -8.60
C ARG A 72 7.66 1.82 -9.28
N THR A 73 7.44 3.12 -9.47
CA THR A 73 8.36 3.97 -10.24
C THR A 73 9.33 4.73 -9.33
N ASN A 74 8.82 5.26 -8.22
CA ASN A 74 9.57 6.06 -7.24
C ASN A 74 10.40 5.18 -6.28
N SER A 75 11.45 5.77 -5.70
CA SER A 75 12.24 5.12 -4.64
C SER A 75 11.42 5.02 -3.36
N HIS A 76 11.78 4.05 -2.50
CA HIS A 76 11.19 3.85 -1.17
C HIS A 76 11.04 5.15 -0.37
N ASP A 77 12.09 5.98 -0.39
CA ASP A 77 12.18 7.24 0.35
C ASP A 77 11.19 8.30 -0.18
N ASP A 78 11.06 8.43 -1.50
CA ASP A 78 10.07 9.30 -2.15
C ASP A 78 8.63 8.87 -1.84
N VAL A 79 8.37 7.56 -1.84
CA VAL A 79 7.04 7.02 -1.52
C VAL A 79 6.68 7.28 -0.05
N LEU A 80 7.62 7.11 0.87
CA LEU A 80 7.43 7.46 2.28
C LEU A 80 7.15 8.94 2.47
N ALA A 81 7.81 9.81 1.71
CA ALA A 81 7.55 11.25 1.73
C ALA A 81 6.15 11.60 1.19
N GLU A 82 5.65 10.91 0.16
CA GLU A 82 4.27 11.07 -0.33
C GLU A 82 3.23 10.53 0.66
N LEU A 83 3.51 9.42 1.37
CA LEU A 83 2.61 8.85 2.39
C LEU A 83 2.50 9.72 3.65
N ALA A 84 3.56 10.47 3.99
CA ALA A 84 3.56 11.40 5.11
C ALA A 84 2.71 12.67 4.86
N VAL A 85 2.21 12.85 3.64
CA VAL A 85 1.24 13.88 3.30
C VAL A 85 -0.14 13.25 3.34
N ASP A 86 -0.86 13.51 4.44
CA ASP A 86 -2.31 13.34 4.50
C ASP A 86 -2.90 14.08 3.30
N THR A 87 -3.35 13.34 2.29
CA THR A 87 -4.04 13.94 1.16
C THR A 87 -5.44 14.31 1.66
N GLU A 88 -5.60 15.57 2.06
CA GLU A 88 -6.88 16.22 2.38
C GLU A 88 -7.92 16.08 1.25
#